data_AF-A0A0F3IQD0-F1
#
_entry.id   AF-A0A0F3IQD0-F1
#
_cell.length_a   1.000
_cell.length_b   1.000
_cell.length_c   1.000
_cell.angle_alpha   90.00
_cell.angle_beta   90.00
_cell.angle_gamma   90.00
#
_symmetry.space_group_name_H-M   'P 1'
#
loop_
_entity.id
_entity.type
_entity.pdbx_description
1 polymer ?
#
loop_
_entity_poly.entity_id
_entity_poly.type
_entity_poly.pdbx_seq_one_letter_code
_entity_poly.pdbx_strand_id
1 'polypeptide(L)' 'ILGELPILKHLDGLPSLKSYQLIPKIGGQIQRTLDLTSVLAKIYLVHEDGAQVDRDYAKIRELEAAYPPKVAVAA' A
#
# COMPACT_ATOMS: atom_id res chain seq x y z
N ILE A 1 4.75 -7.65 -11.71
CA ILE A 1 3.37 -7.71 -12.28
C ILE A 1 2.40 -7.81 -11.12
N LEU A 2 1.29 -7.06 -11.15
CA LEU A 2 0.25 -7.09 -10.14
C LEU A 2 -0.47 -8.44 -10.18
N GLY A 3 -0.14 -9.30 -9.23
CA GLY A 3 -0.87 -10.51 -8.89
C GLY A 3 -1.56 -10.34 -7.53
N GLU A 4 -1.53 -11.36 -6.68
CA GLU A 4 -1.99 -11.23 -5.31
C GLU A 4 -1.07 -10.30 -4.50
N LEU A 5 -1.68 -9.42 -3.71
CA LEU A 5 -1.00 -8.55 -2.76
C LEU A 5 -1.42 -8.96 -1.34
N PRO A 6 -0.66 -9.82 -0.65
CA PRO A 6 -0.99 -10.28 0.70
C PRO A 6 -1.20 -9.14 1.69
N ILE A 7 -0.46 -8.03 1.52
CA ILE A 7 -0.60 -6.81 2.32
C ILE A 7 -2.05 -6.30 2.39
N LEU A 8 -2.85 -6.42 1.33
CA LEU A 8 -4.22 -5.89 1.31
C LEU A 8 -5.12 -6.53 2.38
N LYS A 9 -4.93 -7.82 2.65
CA LYS A 9 -5.68 -8.54 3.70
C LYS A 9 -5.38 -8.00 5.10
N HIS A 10 -4.17 -7.45 5.30
CA HIS A 10 -3.78 -6.84 6.56
C HIS A 10 -4.26 -5.39 6.67
N LEU A 11 -4.35 -4.67 5.56
CA LEU A 11 -4.86 -3.29 5.55
C LEU A 11 -6.30 -3.22 6.05
N ASP A 12 -7.15 -4.16 5.62
CA ASP A 12 -8.58 -4.18 5.98
C ASP A 12 -8.83 -4.29 7.50
N GLY A 13 -7.82 -4.69 8.29
CA GLY A 13 -7.89 -4.76 9.75
C GLY A 13 -7.40 -3.51 10.49
N LEU A 14 -6.92 -2.48 9.80
CA LEU A 14 -6.37 -1.28 10.43
C LEU A 14 -7.50 -0.33 10.86
N PRO A 15 -7.57 0.08 12.14
CA PRO A 15 -8.64 0.95 12.63
C PRO A 15 -8.77 2.28 11.90
N SER A 16 -7.66 2.86 11.43
CA SER A 16 -7.67 4.11 10.69
C SER A 16 -7.89 3.94 9.18
N LEU A 17 -7.99 2.72 8.64
CA LEU A 17 -8.18 2.56 7.19
C LEU A 17 -9.55 3.09 6.75
N LYS A 18 -9.54 4.12 5.90
CA LYS A 18 -10.75 4.61 5.24
C LYS A 18 -10.98 3.94 3.88
N SER A 19 -9.94 3.88 3.06
CA SER A 19 -9.97 3.27 1.73
C SER A 19 -8.56 3.15 1.16
N TYR A 20 -8.41 2.35 0.10
CA TYR A 20 -7.23 2.35 -0.74
C TYR A 20 -7.61 2.23 -2.21
N GLN A 21 -6.72 2.69 -3.08
CA GLN A 21 -6.84 2.57 -4.53
C GLN A 21 -5.54 2.01 -5.11
N LEU A 22 -5.62 0.89 -5.82
CA LEU A 22 -4.53 0.39 -6.65
C LEU A 22 -4.51 1.16 -7.97
N ILE A 23 -3.32 1.59 -8.39
CA ILE A 23 -3.13 2.30 -9.66
C ILE A 23 -3.03 1.33 -10.85
N PRO A 24 -2.20 0.27 -10.83
CA PRO A 24 -2.19 -0.72 -11.90
C PRO A 24 -3.42 -1.64 -11.84
N LYS A 25 -3.88 -2.08 -13.01
CA LYS A 25 -4.88 -3.16 -13.13
C LYS A 25 -4.24 -4.53 -12.86
N ILE A 26 -5.04 -5.55 -12.56
CA ILE A 26 -4.56 -6.94 -12.43
C ILE A 26 -3.80 -7.34 -13.70
N GLY A 27 -2.63 -7.97 -13.54
CA GLY A 27 -1.72 -8.27 -14.65
C GLY A 27 -0.89 -7.09 -15.15
N GLY A 28 -1.14 -5.87 -14.66
CA GLY A 28 -0.35 -4.67 -14.96
C GLY A 28 1.03 -4.69 -14.30
N GLN A 29 1.96 -3.87 -14.79
CA GLN A 29 3.28 -3.76 -14.17
C GLN A 29 3.22 -2.95 -12.87
N ILE A 30 3.92 -3.43 -11.85
CA ILE A 30 4.21 -2.64 -10.65
C ILE A 30 5.51 -1.91 -10.93
N GLN A 31 5.47 -0.59 -10.90
CA GLN A 31 6.63 0.27 -11.05
C GLN A 31 7.08 0.77 -9.69
N ARG A 32 8.37 1.13 -9.59
CA ARG A 32 8.90 1.76 -8.38
C ARG A 32 8.21 3.11 -8.19
N THR A 33 7.94 3.47 -6.94
CA THR A 33 7.46 4.82 -6.63
C THR A 33 8.51 5.85 -7.05
N LEU A 34 8.15 6.75 -7.97
CA LEU A 34 9.01 7.85 -8.43
C LEU A 34 8.51 9.21 -7.94
N ASP A 35 7.19 9.38 -7.94
CA ASP A 35 6.51 10.63 -7.60
C ASP A 35 5.08 10.32 -7.11
N LEU A 36 4.27 11.35 -6.89
CA LEU A 36 2.92 11.22 -6.33
C LEU A 36 1.89 10.61 -7.31
N THR A 37 2.18 10.62 -8.61
CA THR A 37 1.38 10.01 -9.69
C THR A 37 1.88 8.61 -10.05
N SER A 38 3.17 8.35 -9.86
CA SER A 38 3.84 7.09 -10.11
C SER A 38 3.95 6.28 -8.82
N VAL A 39 2.84 5.68 -8.37
CA VAL A 39 2.77 4.84 -7.14
C VAL A 39 2.03 3.53 -7.40
N LEU A 40 2.28 2.51 -6.58
CA LEU A 40 1.51 1.26 -6.60
C LEU A 40 0.07 1.50 -6.12
N ALA A 41 -0.08 2.19 -4.99
CA ALA A 41 -1.36 2.41 -4.35
C ALA A 41 -1.40 3.74 -3.62
N LYS A 42 -2.61 4.28 -3.47
CA LYS A 42 -2.93 5.36 -2.54
C LYS A 42 -3.71 4.78 -1.37
N ILE A 43 -3.28 5.04 -0.15
CA ILE A 43 -3.93 4.57 1.08
C ILE A 43 -4.40 5.81 1.84
N TYR A 44 -5.66 5.82 2.24
CA TYR A 44 -6.27 6.91 2.98
C TYR A 44 -6.56 6.46 4.41
N LEU A 45 -5.94 7.13 5.37
CA LEU A 45 -6.11 6.88 6.80
C LEU A 45 -6.88 8.04 7.44
N VAL A 46 -7.88 7.72 8.26
CA VAL A 46 -8.70 8.67 9.02
C VAL A 46 -9.07 8.05 10.35
N HIS A 47 -8.81 8.77 11.44
CA HIS A 47 -9.20 8.39 12.79
C HIS A 47 -9.31 9.63 13.68
N GLU A 48 -10.10 9.58 14.76
CA GLU A 48 -10.25 10.71 15.70
C GLU A 48 -8.98 10.91 16.56
N ASP A 49 -8.36 9.81 16.99
CA ASP A 49 -7.06 9.79 17.65
C ASP A 49 -5.94 9.82 16.59
N GLY A 50 -5.19 10.92 16.53
CA GLY A 50 -4.04 11.07 15.64
C GLY A 50 -2.93 10.05 15.91
N ALA A 51 -2.74 9.62 17.16
CA ALA A 51 -1.74 8.61 17.48
C ALA A 51 -2.11 7.23 16.91
N GLN A 52 -3.40 6.95 16.69
CA GLN A 52 -3.84 5.74 16.00
C GLN A 52 -3.44 5.77 14.51
N VAL A 53 -3.56 6.93 13.85
CA VAL A 53 -3.10 7.10 12.46
C VAL A 53 -1.60 6.84 12.36
N ASP A 54 -0.82 7.36 13.29
CA ASP A 54 0.64 7.15 13.32
C ASP A 54 1.01 5.67 13.54
N ARG A 55 0.31 4.98 14.45
CA ARG A 55 0.49 3.53 14.69
C ARG A 55 0.19 2.70 13.44
N ASP A 56 -0.93 2.96 12.78
CA ASP A 56 -1.32 2.22 11.59
C ASP A 56 -0.42 2.54 10.40
N TYR A 57 0.03 3.79 10.27
CA TYR A 57 1.03 4.17 9.26
C TYR A 57 2.34 3.41 9.46
N ALA A 58 2.85 3.35 10.70
CA ALA A 58 4.03 2.56 11.02
C ALA A 58 3.81 1.08 10.69
N LYS A 59 2.63 0.55 11.01
CA LYS A 59 2.27 -0.84 10.69
C LYS A 59 2.28 -1.11 9.18
N ILE A 60 1.79 -0.18 8.36
CA ILE A 60 1.86 -0.29 6.89
C ILE A 60 3.31 -0.40 6.43
N ARG A 61 4.23 0.42 6.99
CA ARG A 61 5.66 0.35 6.63
C ARG A 61 6.30 -0.99 7.00
N GLU A 62 5.94 -1.57 8.15
CA GLU A 62 6.36 -2.94 8.49
C GLU A 62 5.85 -3.97 7.48
N LEU A 63 4.58 -3.86 7.08
CA LEU A 63 3.96 -4.78 6.12
C LEU A 63 4.57 -4.66 4.73
N GLU A 64 4.90 -3.44 4.28
CA GLU A 64 5.61 -3.22 3.02
C GLU A 64 6.98 -3.90 3.01
N ALA A 65 7.71 -3.88 4.12
CA ALA A 65 8.99 -4.57 4.28
C ALA A 65 8.84 -6.10 4.32
N ALA A 66 7.79 -6.60 4.97
CA ALA A 66 7.52 -8.04 5.07
C ALA A 66 6.98 -8.65 3.77
N TYR A 67 6.20 -7.87 2.99
CA TYR A 67 5.54 -8.32 1.77
C TYR A 67 5.88 -7.43 0.56
N PRO A 68 7.16 -7.35 0.16
CA PRO A 68 7.56 -6.47 -0.93
C PRO A 68 6.92 -6.93 -2.26
N PRO A 69 6.29 -6.02 -3.02
CA PRO A 69 5.71 -6.38 -4.31
C PRO A 69 6.81 -6.69 -5.33
N LYS A 70 6.52 -7.56 -6.30
CA LYS A 70 7.41 -7.83 -7.43
C LYS A 70 7.39 -6.66 -8.43
N VAL A 71 8.33 -5.73 -8.23
CA VAL A 71 8.55 -4.56 -9.09
C VAL A 71 9.18 -4.99 -10.41
N ALA A 72 8.73 -4.43 -11.53
CA ALA A 72 9.39 -4.63 -12.81
C ALA A 72 10.78 -3.98 -12.76
N VAL A 73 11.82 -4.75 -13.11
CA VAL A 73 13.16 -4.21 -13.30
C VAL A 73 13.16 -3.49 -14.65
N ALA A 74 13.54 -2.22 -14.68
CA ALA A 74 13.80 -1.54 -15.95
C ALA A 74 14.98 -2.26 -16.62
N ALA A 75 14.75 -2.75 -17.84
CA ALA A 75 15.80 -3.31 -18.70
C ALA A 75 16.72 -2.19 -19.21
#